data_AF-X0ZRX9-F1
#
_entry.id   AF-X0ZRX9-F1
#
_cell.length_a   1.000
_cell.length_b   1.000
_cell.length_c   1.000
_cell.angle_alpha   90.00
_cell.angle_beta   90.00
_cell.angle_gamma   90.00
#
_symmetry.space_group_name_H-M   'P 1'
#
loop_
_entity.id
_entity.type
_entity.pdbx_description
1 polymer ?
#
loop_
_entity_poly.entity_id
_entity_poly.type
_entity_poly.pdbx_seq_one_letter_code
_entity_poly.pdbx_strand_id
1 'polypeptide(L)' 'MFRILIKDLNLFGYHGVKESEKKDGQNFRFNIEILINKGSFLNDDSIENTVNYSEVIRLVKRINSSER' A
#
# COMPACT_ATOMS: atom_id res chain seq x y z
N MET A 1 -14.83 14.57 4.06
CA MET A 1 -13.53 13.89 3.98
C MET A 1 -13.81 12.42 3.75
N PHE A 2 -13.18 11.83 2.75
CA PHE A 2 -13.32 10.40 2.44
C PHE A 2 -12.06 9.67 2.86
N ARG A 3 -12.22 8.37 3.14
CA ARG A 3 -11.13 7.52 3.59
C ARG A 3 -11.18 6.20 2.84
N ILE A 4 -10.03 5.77 2.35
CA ILE A 4 -9.84 4.40 1.87
C ILE A 4 -8.96 3.69 2.89
N LEU A 5 -9.42 2.52 3.34
CA LEU A 5 -8.74 1.70 4.34
C LEU A 5 -8.32 0.38 3.69
N ILE A 6 -7.03 0.11 3.72
CA ILE A 6 -6.47 -1.19 3.34
C ILE A 6 -5.96 -1.82 4.63
N LYS A 7 -6.64 -2.88 5.09
CA LYS A 7 -6.37 -3.53 6.37
C LYS A 7 -5.66 -4.86 6.16
N ASP A 8 -4.76 -5.19 7.07
CA ASP A 8 -4.07 -6.49 7.16
C ASP A 8 -3.42 -6.94 5.84
N LEU A 9 -2.88 -5.98 5.07
CA LEU A 9 -2.18 -6.28 3.82
C LEU A 9 -0.87 -7.00 4.14
N ASN A 10 -0.82 -8.31 3.90
CA ASN A 10 0.38 -9.12 4.11
C ASN A 10 1.21 -9.18 2.82
N LEU A 11 2.48 -8.78 2.92
CA LEU A 11 3.43 -8.78 1.81
C LEU A 11 4.77 -9.38 2.26
N PHE A 12 5.31 -10.29 1.45
CA PHE A 12 6.63 -10.85 1.71
C PHE A 12 7.73 -9.89 1.27
N GLY A 13 8.76 -9.74 2.09
CA GLY A 13 9.91 -8.87 1.82
C GLY A 13 11.17 -9.33 2.53
N TYR A 14 12.30 -8.75 2.14
CA TYR A 14 13.64 -9.13 2.59
C TYR A 14 14.35 -8.00 3.33
N HIS A 15 13.59 -7.04 3.87
CA HIS A 15 14.17 -6.00 4.72
C HIS A 15 14.27 -6.50 6.16
N GLY A 16 15.31 -6.05 6.85
CA GLY A 16 15.64 -6.51 8.20
C GLY A 16 17.06 -6.13 8.57
N VAL A 17 17.35 -6.13 9.87
CA VAL A 17 18.67 -5.77 10.38
C VAL A 17 19.59 -6.99 10.33
N LYS A 18 19.06 -8.17 10.64
CA LYS A 18 19.84 -9.41 10.67
C LYS A 18 20.03 -9.96 9.26
N GLU A 19 21.18 -10.56 9.03
CA GLU A 19 21.48 -11.23 7.75
C GLU A 19 20.49 -12.36 7.42
N SER A 20 19.96 -13.05 8.44
CA SER A 20 18.88 -14.03 8.25
C SER A 20 17.60 -13.41 7.72
N GLU A 21 17.24 -12.20 8.16
CA GLU A 21 16.03 -11.51 7.69
C GLU A 21 16.17 -11.06 6.24
N LYS A 22 17.38 -10.63 5.85
CA LYS A 22 17.69 -10.25 4.48
C LYS A 22 17.76 -11.45 3.53
N LYS A 23 18.23 -12.60 4.03
CA LYS A 23 18.37 -13.83 3.23
C LYS A 23 17.06 -14.61 3.11
N ASP A 24 16.41 -14.86 4.24
CA ASP A 24 15.26 -15.76 4.31
C ASP A 24 13.94 -15.00 4.06
N GLY A 25 13.92 -13.70 4.33
CA GLY A 25 12.74 -12.85 4.20
C GLY A 25 11.67 -13.16 5.25
N GLN A 26 10.62 -12.33 5.28
CA GLN A 26 9.47 -12.53 6.15
C GLN A 26 8.21 -11.82 5.62
N ASN A 27 7.06 -12.18 6.19
CA ASN A 27 5.80 -11.48 5.93
C ASN A 27 5.72 -10.19 6.75
N PHE A 28 5.42 -9.09 6.08
CA PHE A 28 5.15 -7.79 6.68
C PHE A 28 3.68 -7.45 6.52
N ARG A 29 3.07 -6.94 7.59
CA ARG A 29 1.67 -6.54 7.61
C ARG A 29 1.55 -5.04 7.58
N PHE A 30 0.79 -4.53 6.63
CA PHE A 30 0.54 -3.11 6.43
C PHE A 30 -0.94 -2.79 6.68
N ASN A 31 -1.17 -1.73 7.46
CA ASN A 31 -2.45 -1.05 7.53
C ASN A 31 -2.26 0.34 6.91
N ILE A 32 -3.05 0.66 5.88
CA ILE A 32 -2.91 1.90 5.11
C ILE A 32 -4.22 2.66 5.19
N GLU A 33 -4.14 3.91 5.60
CA GLU A 33 -5.25 4.86 5.60
C GLU A 33 -4.92 5.99 4.61
N ILE A 34 -5.80 6.15 3.62
CA ILE A 34 -5.68 7.20 2.61
C ILE A 34 -6.78 8.21 2.87
N LEU A 35 -6.39 9.42 3.24
CA LEU A 35 -7.27 10.53 3.52
C LEU A 35 -7.45 11.36 2.25
N ILE A 36 -8.70 11.46 1.77
CA ILE A 36 -9.05 12.19 0.56
C ILE A 36 -9.90 13.39 0.96
N ASN A 37 -9.39 14.59 0.71
CA ASN A 37 -10.15 15.82 0.94
C ASN A 37 -11.24 15.96 -0.12
N LYS A 38 -12.45 16.43 0.24
CA LYS A 38 -13.58 16.63 -0.71
C LYS A 38 -13.13 17.56 -1.86
N GLY A 39 -12.82 16.97 -3.01
CA GLY A 39 -12.62 17.61 -4.30
C GLY A 39 -13.69 17.14 -5.30
N SER A 40 -13.58 17.54 -6.57
CA SER A 40 -14.55 17.35 -7.66
C SER A 40 -15.04 15.92 -7.94
N PHE A 41 -14.45 14.91 -7.30
CA PHE A 41 -14.71 13.49 -7.48
C PHE A 41 -16.08 12.98 -6.98
N LEU A 42 -16.90 13.86 -6.40
CA LEU A 42 -18.29 13.55 -6.08
C LEU A 42 -19.27 13.88 -7.20
N ASN A 43 -18.86 14.68 -8.18
CA ASN A 43 -19.75 15.16 -9.24
C ASN A 43 -19.72 14.26 -10.47
N ASP A 44 -18.88 13.23 -10.48
CA ASP A 44 -18.67 12.34 -11.62
C ASP A 44 -18.31 10.95 -11.09
N ASP A 45 -19.03 9.91 -11.53
CA ASP A 45 -18.90 8.51 -11.12
C ASP A 45 -17.71 7.81 -11.80
N SER A 46 -16.70 8.60 -12.18
CA SER A 46 -15.49 8.12 -12.84
C SER A 46 -14.47 7.62 -11.83
N ILE A 47 -13.98 6.40 -12.03
CA ILE A 47 -12.91 5.78 -11.24
C ILE A 47 -11.59 6.55 -11.32
N GLU A 48 -11.42 7.40 -12.34
CA GLU A 48 -10.25 8.25 -12.56
C GLU A 48 -10.18 9.42 -11.57
N ASN A 49 -11.33 9.80 -10.99
CA ASN A 49 -11.42 10.88 -10.01
C ASN A 49 -11.18 10.40 -8.57
N THR A 50 -11.00 9.09 -8.34
CA THR A 50 -10.76 8.51 -7.01
C THR A 50 -9.38 7.85 -6.93
N VAL A 51 -8.92 7.59 -5.71
CA VAL A 51 -7.63 6.91 -5.50
C VAL A 51 -7.81 5.40 -5.73
N ASN A 52 -7.11 4.86 -6.72
CA ASN A 52 -7.11 3.43 -6.99
C ASN A 52 -6.26 2.66 -5.96
N TYR A 53 -6.92 1.99 -5.01
CA TYR A 53 -6.26 1.19 -3.98
C TYR A 53 -5.40 0.05 -4.56
N SER A 54 -5.71 -0.44 -5.76
CA SER A 54 -4.91 -1.50 -6.41
C SER A 54 -3.54 -0.98 -6.81
N GLU A 55 -3.44 0.28 -7.27
CA GLU A 55 -2.16 0.91 -7.59
C GLU A 55 -1.34 1.15 -6.33
N VAL A 56 -1.99 1.55 -5.24
CA VAL A 56 -1.36 1.70 -3.93
C VAL A 56 -0.78 0.37 -3.46
N ILE A 57 -1.54 -0.73 -3.53
CA ILE A 57 -1.04 -2.06 -3.16
C ILE A 57 0.15 -2.47 -4.03
N ARG A 58 0.10 -2.23 -5.34
CA ARG A 58 1.22 -2.52 -6.27
C ARG A 58 2.47 -1.71 -5.91
N LEU A 59 2.31 -0.43 -5.58
CA LEU A 59 3.40 0.44 -5.15
C LEU A 59 4.04 -0.08 -3.86
N VAL A 60 3.23 -0.36 -2.84
CA VAL A 60 3.70 -0.87 -1.54
C VAL A 60 4.40 -2.22 -1.72
N LYS A 61 3.83 -3.12 -2.51
CA LYS A 61 4.46 -4.41 -2.85
C LYS A 61 5.83 -4.21 -3.48
N ARG A 62 5.93 -3.34 -4.48
CA ARG A 62 7.21 -3.05 -5.17
C ARG A 62 8.25 -2.52 -4.20
N ILE A 63 7.90 -1.54 -3.36
CA ILE A 63 8.82 -0.98 -2.36
C ILE A 63 9.23 -2.05 -1.34
N ASN A 64 8.29 -2.85 -0.85
CA ASN A 64 8.54 -3.91 0.12
C ASN A 64 9.45 -5.03 -0.42
N SER A 65 9.36 -5.32 -1.72
CA SER A 65 10.18 -6.34 -2.38
C SER A 65 11.48 -5.79 -2.98
N SER A 66 11.74 -4.48 -2.88
CA SER A 66 12.98 -3.90 -3.41
C SER A 66 14.13 -4.29 -2.49
N GLU A 67 15.09 -5.05 -3.00
CA GLU A 67 16.36 -5.26 -2.30
C GLU A 67 17.11 -3.91 -2.21
N ARG A 68 17.62 -3.61 -1.02
CA ARG A 68 18.52 -2.48 -0.78
C ARG A 68 19.93 -2.99 -0.50
#